data_AF-A0A2G8K4U5-F1
#
_entry.id   AF-A0A2G8K4U5-F1
#
_cell.length_a   1.000
_cell.length_b   1.000
_cell.length_c   1.000
_cell.angle_alpha   90.00
_cell.angle_beta   90.00
_cell.angle_gamma   90.00
#
_symmetry.space_group_name_H-M   'P 1'
#
loop_
_entity.id
_entity.type
_entity.pdbx_description
1 polymer ?
#
loop_
_entity_poly.entity_id
_entity_poly.type
_entity_poly.pdbx_seq_one_letter_code
_entity_poly.pdbx_strand_id
1 'polypeptide(L)'
;MCDSWFRFEAEFRRFSLNPTTISKFEAFYAFLENLHHLTETPFYVGYTDPQGDLLPINNDDNFHKALSYSKPPLRIIIQKKEETQDRTIAGAQATRPTKPAFPIGLPQDFRRVSAIIDVDVVPETHRRVRLHKHGSDKPLGFYIRDGTSVRVTPHGLEKVPGIFISRLVPGGLAESTGLLAVNDEVLEVNGIETQRKTLTKSPT
;
A
#
# COMPACT_ATOMS: atom_id res chain seq x y z
N MET A 1 40.25 -9.91 -26.68
CA MET A 1 40.17 -8.70 -25.84
C MET A 1 38.78 -8.69 -25.21
N CYS A 2 38.78 -8.63 -23.88
CA CYS A 2 37.75 -8.97 -22.88
C CYS A 2 36.26 -9.00 -23.27
N ASP A 3 35.65 -10.10 -22.81
CA ASP A 3 34.22 -10.37 -22.73
C ASP A 3 33.47 -9.35 -21.86
N SER A 4 32.37 -8.86 -22.42
CA SER A 4 31.33 -8.08 -21.74
C SER A 4 30.28 -9.03 -21.17
N TRP A 5 30.50 -9.55 -19.97
CA TRP A 5 29.49 -10.31 -19.21
C TRP A 5 29.59 -9.99 -17.73
N PHE A 6 28.85 -9.00 -17.24
CA PHE A 6 28.33 -8.93 -15.86
C PHE A 6 27.35 -7.78 -15.83
N ARG A 7 26.03 -8.02 -15.68
CA ARG A 7 25.13 -6.88 -15.45
C ARG A 7 23.97 -7.07 -14.50
N PHE A 8 23.80 -8.23 -13.87
CA PHE A 8 22.91 -8.38 -12.73
C PHE A 8 23.44 -9.45 -11.78
N GLU A 9 24.25 -9.04 -10.80
CA GLU A 9 24.59 -9.91 -9.66
C GLU A 9 23.44 -9.83 -8.65
N ALA A 10 22.63 -10.90 -8.58
CA ALA A 10 21.67 -11.09 -7.52
C ALA A 10 22.25 -12.07 -6.50
N GLU A 11 22.42 -11.62 -5.25
CA GLU A 11 22.86 -12.47 -4.15
C GLU A 11 21.65 -12.89 -3.31
N PHE A 12 21.56 -14.18 -2.97
CA PHE A 12 20.54 -14.71 -2.07
C PHE A 12 21.21 -15.24 -0.80
N ARG A 13 20.82 -14.70 0.37
CA ARG A 13 21.26 -15.19 1.67
C ARG A 13 20.06 -15.55 2.53
N ARG A 14 20.20 -16.61 3.32
CA ARG A 14 19.24 -17.00 4.36
C ARG A 14 19.95 -16.99 5.70
N PHE A 15 19.42 -16.21 6.63
CA PHE A 15 19.94 -16.08 7.98
C PHE A 15 18.76 -16.12 8.96
N SER A 16 19.06 -16.38 10.23
CA SER A 16 18.10 -16.32 11.34
C SER A 16 18.47 -15.15 12.23
N LEU A 17 17.49 -14.35 12.62
CA LEU A 17 17.65 -13.27 13.60
C LEU A 17 16.72 -13.53 14.77
N ASN A 18 17.23 -13.30 15.98
CA ASN A 18 16.40 -13.21 17.17
C ASN A 18 15.81 -11.79 17.25
N PRO A 19 14.49 -11.62 17.12
CA PRO A 19 13.87 -10.29 17.14
C PRO A 19 13.99 -9.59 18.50
N THR A 20 14.35 -10.31 19.57
CA THR A 20 14.67 -9.75 20.88
C THR A 20 16.01 -9.01 20.92
N THR A 21 16.93 -9.33 20.01
CA THR A 21 18.28 -8.74 19.95
C THR A 21 18.30 -7.47 19.09
N ILE A 22 17.44 -7.40 18.08
CA ILE A 22 17.35 -6.26 17.15
C ILE A 22 15.91 -5.73 17.19
N SER A 23 15.67 -4.73 18.03
CA SER A 23 14.35 -4.12 18.21
C SER A 23 14.13 -2.85 17.39
N LYS A 24 15.19 -2.25 16.85
CA LYS A 24 15.17 -1.00 16.08
C LYS A 24 15.63 -1.21 14.64
N PHE A 25 15.10 -0.40 13.74
CA PHE A 25 15.44 -0.40 12.32
C PHE A 25 16.92 -0.08 12.09
N GLU A 26 17.49 0.90 12.80
CA GLU A 26 18.89 1.29 12.64
C GLU A 26 19.86 0.12 12.90
N ALA A 27 19.63 -0.63 13.99
CA ALA A 27 20.40 -1.82 14.31
C ALA A 27 20.23 -2.93 13.26
N PHE A 28 19.01 -3.06 12.71
CA PHE A 28 18.72 -4.01 11.63
C PHE A 28 19.43 -3.62 10.32
N TYR A 29 19.42 -2.34 9.96
CA TYR A 29 20.10 -1.81 8.79
C TYR A 29 21.61 -2.04 8.88
N ALA A 30 22.24 -1.71 10.01
CA ALA A 30 23.66 -1.96 10.25
C ALA A 30 24.01 -3.46 10.22
N PHE A 31 23.11 -4.33 10.68
CA PHE A 31 23.28 -5.78 10.54
C PHE A 31 23.31 -6.22 9.07
N LEU A 32 22.38 -5.74 8.25
CA LEU A 32 22.34 -6.06 6.81
C LEU A 32 23.56 -5.49 6.06
N GLU A 33 24.00 -4.30 6.43
CA GLU A 33 25.18 -3.64 5.87
C GLU A 33 26.44 -4.49 6.09
N ASN A 34 26.65 -4.97 7.32
CA ASN A 34 27.77 -5.86 7.64
C ASN A 34 27.64 -7.24 6.97
N LEU A 35 26.42 -7.79 6.91
CA LEU A 35 26.16 -9.11 6.35
C LEU A 35 26.42 -9.16 4.83
N HIS A 36 26.12 -8.08 4.11
CA HIS A 36 26.25 -7.99 2.66
C HIS A 36 27.46 -7.16 2.19
N HIS A 37 28.34 -6.75 3.11
CA HIS A 37 29.53 -5.96 2.81
C HIS A 37 29.20 -4.65 2.06
N LEU A 38 28.15 -3.95 2.50
CA LEU A 38 27.65 -2.71 1.89
C LEU A 38 28.08 -1.44 2.63
N THR A 39 29.20 -1.48 3.37
CA THR A 39 29.65 -0.44 4.32
C THR A 39 29.86 0.97 3.73
N GLU A 40 29.93 1.10 2.41
CA GLU A 40 30.06 2.40 1.72
C GLU A 40 28.99 2.60 0.64
N THR A 41 28.06 1.64 0.50
CA THR A 41 27.02 1.70 -0.54
C THR A 41 25.67 1.86 0.12
N PRO A 42 25.02 3.03 0.05
CA PRO A 42 23.66 3.16 0.56
C PRO A 42 22.73 2.17 -0.14
N PHE A 43 21.78 1.61 0.59
CA PHE A 43 20.83 0.64 0.04
C PHE A 43 19.43 0.82 0.60
N TYR A 44 18.45 0.28 -0.11
CA TYR A 44 17.06 0.19 0.30
C TYR A 44 16.77 -1.21 0.80
N VAL A 45 15.96 -1.29 1.85
CA VAL A 45 15.45 -2.54 2.40
C VAL A 45 13.95 -2.56 2.19
N GLY A 46 13.44 -3.63 1.59
CA GLY A 46 12.00 -3.87 1.46
C GLY A 46 11.64 -5.29 1.86
N TYR A 47 10.38 -5.53 2.20
CA TYR A 47 9.84 -6.87 2.44
C TYR A 47 8.58 -7.12 1.62
N THR A 48 8.34 -8.40 1.30
CA THR A 48 7.09 -8.83 0.69
C THR A 48 6.10 -9.22 1.78
N ASP A 49 4.95 -8.57 1.82
CA ASP A 49 3.88 -8.94 2.74
C ASP A 49 3.18 -10.26 2.31
N PRO A 50 2.31 -10.87 3.14
CA PRO A 50 1.58 -12.08 2.75
C PRO A 50 0.65 -11.92 1.53
N GLN A 51 0.36 -10.69 1.10
CA GLN A 51 -0.45 -10.38 -0.08
C GLN A 51 0.39 -10.23 -1.35
N GLY A 52 1.73 -10.24 -1.22
CA GLY A 52 2.66 -10.13 -2.35
C GLY A 52 3.15 -8.71 -2.64
N ASP A 53 2.76 -7.72 -1.83
CA ASP A 53 3.16 -6.32 -2.03
C ASP A 53 4.57 -6.08 -1.45
N LEU A 54 5.44 -5.40 -2.21
CA LEU A 54 6.78 -5.00 -1.76
C LEU A 54 6.71 -3.66 -1.01
N LEU A 55 7.00 -3.69 0.29
CA LEU A 55 6.91 -2.53 1.19
C LEU A 55 8.29 -2.15 1.76
N PRO A 56 8.62 -0.86 1.88
CA PRO A 56 9.90 -0.43 2.41
C PRO A 56 10.00 -0.66 3.92
N ILE A 57 11.18 -1.09 4.39
CA ILE A 57 11.58 -1.04 5.79
C ILE A 57 12.56 0.11 5.94
N ASN A 58 12.06 1.25 6.42
CA ASN A 58 12.84 2.50 6.55
C ASN A 58 12.66 3.21 7.90
N ASN A 59 11.91 2.62 8.83
CA ASN A 59 11.73 3.09 10.20
C ASN A 59 11.31 1.92 11.12
N ASP A 60 11.24 2.20 12.42
CA ASP A 60 10.92 1.21 13.46
C ASP A 60 9.51 0.61 13.28
N ASP A 61 8.52 1.41 12.90
CA ASP A 61 7.14 0.96 12.69
C ASP A 61 7.05 -0.05 11.53
N ASN A 62 7.68 0.25 10.40
CA ASN A 62 7.70 -0.62 9.23
C ASN A 62 8.52 -1.89 9.52
N PHE A 63 9.58 -1.80 10.33
CA PHE A 63 10.33 -2.95 10.79
C PHE A 63 9.48 -3.88 11.67
N HIS A 64 8.75 -3.36 12.66
CA HIS A 64 7.85 -4.16 13.50
C HIS A 64 6.68 -4.75 12.70
N LYS A 65 6.15 -4.03 11.71
CA LYS A 65 5.14 -4.55 10.78
C LYS A 65 5.69 -5.70 9.93
N ALA A 66 6.91 -5.57 9.41
CA ALA A 66 7.55 -6.64 8.65
C ALA A 66 7.71 -7.92 9.50
N LEU A 67 8.13 -7.77 10.77
CA LEU A 67 8.27 -8.89 11.70
C LEU A 67 6.92 -9.52 12.10
N SER A 68 5.88 -8.71 12.31
CA SER A 68 4.58 -9.21 12.77
C SER A 68 3.70 -9.79 11.66
N TYR A 69 3.74 -9.21 10.46
CA TYR A 69 2.87 -9.64 9.35
C TYR A 69 3.48 -10.73 8.48
N SER A 70 4.81 -10.89 8.44
CA SER A 70 5.42 -11.91 7.60
C SER A 70 5.23 -13.32 8.17
N LYS A 71 4.93 -14.27 7.29
CA LYS A 71 5.05 -15.70 7.61
C LYS A 71 6.54 -16.06 7.56
N PRO A 72 7.11 -16.75 8.57
CA PRO A 72 8.48 -17.20 8.49
C PRO A 72 8.71 -18.08 7.24
N PRO A 73 9.79 -17.85 6.46
CA PRO A 73 10.79 -16.79 6.61
C PRO A 73 10.34 -15.44 6.03
N LEU A 74 10.64 -14.34 6.75
CA LEU A 74 10.53 -12.98 6.23
C LEU A 74 11.42 -12.83 4.99
N ARG A 75 10.81 -12.52 3.85
CA ARG A 75 11.53 -12.29 2.59
C ARG A 75 11.88 -10.81 2.48
N ILE A 76 13.18 -10.53 2.41
CA ILE A 76 13.73 -9.18 2.37
C ILE A 76 14.45 -8.99 1.04
N ILE A 77 14.27 -7.82 0.45
CA ILE A 77 14.93 -7.39 -0.78
C ILE A 77 15.82 -6.22 -0.43
N ILE A 78 17.10 -6.33 -0.79
CA ILE A 78 18.09 -5.27 -0.64
C ILE A 78 18.43 -4.74 -2.03
N GLN A 79 18.27 -3.44 -2.23
CA GLN A 79 18.58 -2.79 -3.50
C GLN A 79 19.61 -1.69 -3.26
N LYS A 80 20.78 -1.76 -3.90
CA LYS A 80 21.77 -0.69 -3.84
C LYS A 80 21.14 0.62 -4.35
N LYS A 81 21.32 1.70 -3.61
CA LYS A 81 20.96 3.05 -4.03
C LYS A 81 22.05 3.50 -4.99
N GLU A 82 21.78 3.37 -6.29
CA GLU A 82 22.72 3.87 -7.31
C GLU A 82 22.99 5.35 -7.03
N GLU A 83 24.27 5.72 -6.91
CA GLU A 83 24.66 7.11 -7.05
C GLU A 83 24.25 7.53 -8.45
N THR A 84 23.23 8.37 -8.54
CA THR A 84 22.93 9.07 -9.79
C THR A 84 24.08 10.05 -10.00
N GLN A 85 25.19 9.55 -10.54
CA GLN A 85 26.23 10.38 -11.10
C GLN A 85 25.56 11.09 -12.27
N ASP A 86 25.26 12.38 -12.07
CA ASP A 86 24.70 13.30 -13.06
C ASP A 86 25.37 13.09 -14.42
N ARG A 87 24.82 12.22 -15.26
CA ARG A 87 25.05 12.26 -16.70
C ARG A 87 24.07 13.25 -17.26
N THR A 88 24.28 14.51 -16.89
CA THR A 88 23.82 15.65 -17.68
C THR A 88 24.40 15.47 -19.07
N ILE A 89 23.53 15.22 -20.04
CA ILE A 89 23.86 15.35 -21.45
C ILE A 89 24.32 16.78 -21.64
N ALA A 90 25.62 16.96 -21.88
CA ALA A 90 26.21 18.24 -22.18
C ALA A 90 25.54 18.82 -23.43
N GLY A 91 24.75 19.87 -23.22
CA GLY A 91 24.07 20.61 -24.28
C GLY A 91 23.64 21.98 -23.78
N ALA A 92 24.51 22.96 -24.03
CA ALA A 92 24.30 24.40 -23.98
C ALA A 92 24.26 25.13 -22.61
N GLN A 93 25.05 26.20 -22.59
CA GLN A 93 25.25 27.20 -21.53
C GLN A 93 23.96 27.90 -21.10
N ALA A 94 23.79 28.10 -19.79
CA ALA A 94 23.17 29.30 -19.21
C ALA A 94 23.47 29.38 -17.71
N THR A 95 24.26 30.37 -17.29
CA THR A 95 24.48 30.73 -15.89
C THR A 95 23.19 31.33 -15.32
N ARG A 96 22.47 30.58 -14.47
CA ARG A 96 21.42 31.11 -13.60
C ARG A 96 21.82 30.95 -12.13
N PRO A 97 21.59 31.98 -11.28
CA PRO A 97 21.93 31.89 -9.87
C PRO A 97 21.09 30.80 -9.21
N THR A 98 21.79 29.89 -8.55
CA THR A 98 21.23 28.71 -7.87
C THR A 98 20.38 29.16 -6.69
N LYS A 99 19.05 29.02 -6.83
CA LYS A 99 18.17 28.96 -5.67
C LYS A 99 18.65 27.79 -4.78
N PRO A 100 18.65 27.92 -3.44
CA PRO A 100 18.96 26.79 -2.58
C PRO A 100 17.96 25.67 -2.91
N ALA A 101 18.47 24.57 -3.44
CA ALA A 101 17.69 23.37 -3.65
C ALA A 101 17.30 22.87 -2.25
N PHE A 102 16.05 23.06 -1.85
CA PHE A 102 15.52 22.41 -0.66
C PHE A 102 15.61 20.91 -0.91
N PRO A 103 16.39 20.15 -0.10
CA PRO A 103 16.49 18.71 -0.29
C PRO A 103 15.14 18.09 0.07
N ILE A 104 14.35 17.75 -0.96
CA ILE A 104 13.11 16.99 -0.78
C ILE A 104 13.55 15.56 -0.39
N GLY A 105 13.26 15.17 0.84
CA GLY A 105 13.57 13.84 1.34
C GLY A 105 12.83 12.75 0.55
N LEU A 106 13.36 11.52 0.59
CA LEU A 106 12.63 10.37 0.04
C LEU A 106 11.33 10.17 0.81
N PRO A 107 10.22 9.78 0.16
CA PRO A 107 8.97 9.75 0.87
C PRO A 107 8.97 8.58 1.87
N GLN A 108 8.53 8.88 3.09
CA GLN A 108 8.54 7.98 4.24
C GLN A 108 7.11 7.45 4.47
N ASP A 109 6.97 6.33 5.17
CA ASP A 109 5.66 5.76 5.53
C ASP A 109 4.71 5.43 4.37
N PHE A 110 5.26 4.97 3.25
CA PHE A 110 4.45 4.48 2.14
C PHE A 110 3.58 3.32 2.58
N ARG A 111 2.27 3.56 2.55
CA ARG A 111 1.26 2.59 2.90
C ARG A 111 0.11 2.66 1.92
N ARG A 112 -0.34 1.49 1.45
CA ARG A 112 -1.47 1.41 0.54
C ARG A 112 -2.72 1.91 1.24
N VAL A 113 -3.40 2.90 0.68
CA VAL A 113 -4.61 3.47 1.26
C VAL A 113 -5.86 2.77 0.71
N SER A 114 -5.86 2.46 -0.58
CA SER A 114 -6.96 1.75 -1.24
C SER A 114 -6.52 0.86 -2.41
N ALA A 115 -7.44 0.05 -2.92
CA ALA A 115 -7.29 -0.75 -4.12
C ALA A 115 -8.64 -0.96 -4.81
N ILE A 116 -8.63 -1.00 -6.14
CA ILE A 116 -9.69 -1.65 -6.93
C ILE A 116 -9.24 -3.09 -7.17
N ILE A 117 -10.13 -4.05 -6.97
CA ILE A 117 -9.86 -5.50 -7.06
C ILE A 117 -10.88 -6.14 -8.01
N ASP A 118 -10.53 -7.30 -8.56
CA ASP A 118 -11.43 -8.15 -9.34
C ASP A 118 -12.05 -7.44 -10.56
N VAL A 119 -11.32 -6.48 -11.15
CA VAL A 119 -11.80 -5.66 -12.28
C VAL A 119 -12.29 -6.51 -13.45
N ASP A 120 -11.62 -7.63 -13.72
CA ASP A 120 -11.96 -8.53 -14.82
C ASP A 120 -12.99 -9.61 -14.45
N VAL A 121 -13.36 -9.69 -13.16
CA VAL A 121 -14.28 -10.72 -12.64
C VAL A 121 -15.64 -10.13 -12.29
N VAL A 122 -15.68 -8.89 -11.78
CA VAL A 122 -16.94 -8.20 -11.50
C VAL A 122 -17.50 -7.55 -12.78
N PRO A 123 -18.83 -7.45 -12.93
CA PRO A 123 -19.41 -6.75 -14.07
C PRO A 123 -18.95 -5.28 -14.10
N GLU A 124 -18.91 -4.68 -15.29
CA GLU A 124 -18.41 -3.30 -15.50
C GLU A 124 -19.15 -2.24 -14.67
N THR A 125 -20.43 -2.49 -14.36
CA THR A 125 -21.25 -1.60 -13.49
C THR A 125 -20.88 -1.70 -12.01
N HIS A 126 -19.97 -2.59 -11.64
CA HIS A 126 -19.56 -2.85 -10.27
C HIS A 126 -18.08 -2.58 -10.08
N ARG A 127 -17.72 -2.25 -8.85
CA ARG A 127 -16.34 -2.08 -8.44
C ARG A 127 -16.14 -2.69 -7.07
N ARG A 128 -15.18 -3.60 -6.94
CA ARG A 128 -14.75 -4.09 -5.63
C ARG A 128 -13.63 -3.20 -5.10
N VAL A 129 -13.91 -2.51 -3.99
CA VAL A 129 -12.98 -1.56 -3.37
C VAL A 129 -12.47 -2.12 -2.05
N ARG A 130 -11.15 -2.07 -1.83
CA ARG A 130 -10.52 -2.35 -0.53
C ARG A 130 -9.99 -1.05 0.06
N LEU A 131 -10.39 -0.74 1.29
CA LEU A 131 -9.90 0.41 2.07
C LEU A 131 -9.03 -0.07 3.22
N HIS A 132 -7.83 0.49 3.38
CA HIS A 132 -6.90 0.14 4.45
C HIS A 132 -6.86 1.24 5.52
N LYS A 133 -7.44 0.95 6.69
CA LYS A 133 -7.38 1.82 7.88
C LYS A 133 -6.05 1.59 8.59
N HIS A 134 -5.09 2.49 8.40
CA HIS A 134 -3.77 2.42 9.06
C HIS A 134 -3.80 3.06 10.45
N GLY A 135 -3.48 2.27 11.49
CA GLY A 135 -2.98 2.73 12.79
C GLY A 135 -3.80 3.75 13.58
N SER A 136 -5.04 4.03 13.19
CA SER A 136 -5.91 5.00 13.86
C SER A 136 -7.29 4.41 14.03
N ASP A 137 -7.99 4.72 15.12
CA ASP A 137 -9.40 4.36 15.34
C ASP A 137 -10.41 5.23 14.58
N LYS A 138 -9.92 5.97 13.58
CA LYS A 138 -10.77 6.79 12.72
C LYS A 138 -11.66 5.90 11.84
N PRO A 139 -12.94 6.24 11.69
CA PRO A 139 -13.85 5.50 10.81
C PRO A 139 -13.39 5.58 9.34
N LEU A 140 -13.92 4.71 8.49
CA LEU A 140 -13.64 4.71 7.05
C LEU A 140 -14.12 5.99 6.33
N GLY A 141 -14.91 6.84 6.99
CA GLY A 141 -15.25 8.17 6.49
C GLY A 141 -16.43 8.20 5.52
N PHE A 142 -17.40 7.29 5.67
CA PHE A 142 -18.67 7.33 4.95
C PHE A 142 -19.82 6.82 5.82
N TYR A 143 -21.04 7.20 5.47
CA TYR A 143 -22.27 6.77 6.11
C TYR A 143 -23.12 5.99 5.12
N ILE A 144 -23.87 5.01 5.64
CA ILE A 144 -24.81 4.22 4.86
C ILE A 144 -26.25 4.53 5.28
N ARG A 145 -27.18 4.29 4.37
CA ARG A 145 -28.63 4.37 4.60
C ARG A 145 -29.33 3.21 3.93
N ASP A 146 -30.51 2.89 4.44
CA ASP A 146 -31.45 2.04 3.71
C ASP A 146 -32.01 2.80 2.50
N GLY A 147 -32.42 2.05 1.49
CA GLY A 147 -33.04 2.55 0.28
C GLY A 147 -33.72 1.43 -0.49
N THR A 148 -34.16 1.75 -1.70
CA THR A 148 -34.82 0.81 -2.60
C THR A 148 -34.03 0.71 -3.89
N SER A 149 -33.63 -0.49 -4.26
CA SER A 149 -33.02 -0.82 -5.55
C SER A 149 -34.07 -1.47 -6.45
N VAL A 150 -34.05 -1.17 -7.75
CA VAL A 150 -34.93 -1.82 -8.73
C VAL A 150 -34.13 -2.89 -9.44
N ARG A 151 -34.60 -4.13 -9.38
CA ARG A 151 -33.93 -5.27 -9.98
C ARG A 151 -34.84 -5.99 -10.94
N VAL A 152 -34.22 -6.57 -11.98
CA VAL A 152 -34.90 -7.50 -12.87
C VAL A 152 -34.85 -8.88 -12.21
N THR A 153 -36.00 -9.41 -11.85
CA THR A 153 -36.19 -10.77 -11.36
C THR A 153 -36.91 -11.60 -12.42
N PRO A 154 -36.95 -12.95 -12.28
CA PRO A 154 -37.78 -13.79 -13.14
C PRO A 154 -39.28 -13.42 -13.15
N HIS A 155 -39.75 -12.65 -12.16
CA HIS A 155 -41.13 -12.21 -12.03
C HIS A 155 -41.36 -10.77 -12.52
N GLY A 156 -40.32 -10.09 -13.03
CA GLY A 156 -40.40 -8.75 -13.60
C GLY A 156 -39.50 -7.74 -12.87
N LEU A 157 -39.87 -6.47 -12.92
CA LEU A 157 -39.17 -5.40 -12.20
C LEU A 157 -39.64 -5.35 -10.75
N GLU A 158 -38.75 -5.64 -9.81
CA GLU A 158 -39.07 -5.62 -8.39
C GLU A 158 -38.28 -4.54 -7.66
N LYS A 159 -38.94 -3.93 -6.67
CA LYS A 159 -38.33 -3.01 -5.71
C LYS A 159 -37.83 -3.83 -4.52
N VAL A 160 -36.52 -3.93 -4.38
CA VAL A 160 -35.88 -4.66 -3.28
C VAL A 160 -35.20 -3.69 -2.31
N PRO A 161 -35.09 -4.03 -1.01
CA PRO A 161 -34.27 -3.27 -0.08
C PRO A 161 -32.80 -3.24 -0.54
N GLY A 162 -32.17 -2.08 -0.42
CA GLY A 162 -30.75 -1.88 -0.73
C GLY A 162 -30.07 -0.95 0.26
N ILE A 163 -28.75 -1.08 0.38
CA ILE A 163 -27.92 -0.24 1.24
C ILE A 163 -27.14 0.72 0.35
N PHE A 164 -27.16 2.00 0.67
CA PHE A 164 -26.54 3.05 -0.15
C PHE A 164 -25.61 3.92 0.67
N ILE A 165 -24.55 4.43 0.05
CA ILE A 165 -23.74 5.49 0.66
C ILE A 165 -24.57 6.78 0.69
N SER A 166 -24.83 7.29 1.89
CA SER A 166 -25.62 8.51 2.11
C SER A 166 -24.77 9.77 2.16
N ARG A 167 -23.53 9.65 2.65
CA ARG A 167 -22.62 10.78 2.87
C ARG A 167 -21.18 10.31 2.93
N LEU A 168 -20.26 11.12 2.39
CA LEU A 168 -18.82 11.02 2.61
C LEU A 168 -18.38 12.06 3.64
N VAL A 169 -17.41 11.70 4.47
CA VAL A 169 -16.79 12.62 5.43
C VAL A 169 -15.70 13.42 4.70
N PRO A 170 -15.74 14.77 4.75
CA PRO A 170 -14.69 15.61 4.18
C PRO A 170 -13.31 15.29 4.76
N GLY A 171 -12.32 15.05 3.90
CA GLY A 171 -10.98 14.60 4.27
C GLY A 171 -10.93 13.19 4.88
N GLY A 172 -12.04 12.45 4.85
CA GLY A 172 -12.13 11.07 5.30
C GLY A 172 -11.43 10.11 4.34
N LEU A 173 -11.18 8.89 4.80
CA LEU A 173 -10.49 7.87 4.00
C LEU A 173 -11.24 7.57 2.69
N ALA A 174 -12.54 7.29 2.76
CA ALA A 174 -13.35 7.00 1.59
C ALA A 174 -13.35 8.14 0.56
N GLU A 175 -13.58 9.38 1.01
CA GLU A 175 -13.55 10.56 0.13
C GLU A 175 -12.18 10.76 -0.53
N SER A 176 -11.11 10.68 0.27
CA SER A 176 -9.73 10.90 -0.20
C SER A 176 -9.29 9.90 -1.27
N THR A 177 -9.89 8.71 -1.27
CA THR A 177 -9.57 7.70 -2.29
C THR A 177 -10.26 7.95 -3.63
N GLY A 178 -11.37 8.70 -3.66
CA GLY A 178 -12.17 8.92 -4.87
C GLY A 178 -12.80 7.65 -5.47
N LEU A 179 -12.75 6.52 -4.76
CA LEU A 179 -13.23 5.23 -5.26
C LEU A 179 -14.71 4.96 -4.96
N LEU A 180 -15.28 5.73 -4.02
CA LEU A 180 -16.66 5.63 -3.55
C LEU A 180 -17.35 6.98 -3.69
N ALA A 181 -18.64 6.96 -4.02
CA ALA A 181 -19.47 8.14 -4.18
C ALA A 181 -20.79 8.03 -3.41
N VAL A 182 -21.42 9.18 -3.14
CA VAL A 182 -22.78 9.22 -2.60
C VAL A 182 -23.74 8.62 -3.63
N ASN A 183 -24.69 7.82 -3.15
CA ASN A 183 -25.65 7.02 -3.92
C ASN A 183 -25.11 5.73 -4.56
N ASP A 184 -23.84 5.36 -4.33
CA ASP A 184 -23.39 4.02 -4.66
C ASP A 184 -24.15 2.98 -3.81
N GLU A 185 -24.60 1.90 -4.45
CA GLU A 185 -25.22 0.75 -3.77
C GLU A 185 -24.14 -0.19 -3.24
N VAL A 186 -24.20 -0.49 -1.95
CA VAL A 186 -23.30 -1.45 -1.28
C VAL A 186 -23.92 -2.84 -1.39
N LEU A 187 -23.31 -3.70 -2.20
CA LEU A 187 -23.80 -5.05 -2.46
C LEU A 187 -23.20 -6.11 -1.54
N GLU A 188 -21.94 -5.94 -1.17
CA GLU A 188 -21.18 -6.93 -0.41
C GLU A 188 -20.13 -6.23 0.46
N VAL A 189 -19.93 -6.73 1.68
CA VAL A 189 -18.87 -6.28 2.58
C VAL A 189 -18.12 -7.51 3.07
N ASN A 190 -16.82 -7.58 2.79
CA ASN A 190 -15.93 -8.66 3.23
C ASN A 190 -16.46 -10.08 2.93
N GLY A 191 -17.00 -10.33 1.72
CA GLY A 191 -17.56 -11.64 1.36
C GLY A 191 -19.02 -11.83 1.74
N ILE A 192 -19.65 -10.86 2.41
CA ILE A 192 -21.02 -10.98 2.92
C ILE A 192 -21.96 -10.07 2.15
N GLU A 193 -22.93 -10.66 1.46
CA GLU A 193 -23.96 -9.94 0.71
C GLU A 193 -24.91 -9.14 1.62
N THR A 194 -25.30 -7.95 1.18
CA THR A 194 -26.13 -7.00 1.95
C THR A 194 -27.63 -7.19 1.75
N GLN A 195 -28.08 -7.81 0.65
CA GLN A 195 -29.49 -7.89 0.23
C GLN A 195 -30.44 -8.55 1.26
N ARG A 196 -29.92 -9.24 2.28
CA ARG A 196 -30.71 -9.89 3.34
C ARG A 196 -30.37 -9.42 4.75
N LYS A 197 -29.63 -8.31 4.89
CA LYS A 197 -29.21 -7.79 6.19
C LYS A 197 -29.81 -6.42 6.45
N THR A 198 -30.55 -6.31 7.54
CA THR A 198 -31.04 -5.03 8.05
C THR A 198 -29.89 -4.27 8.71
N LEU A 199 -29.84 -2.95 8.52
CA LEU A 199 -28.89 -2.09 9.20
C LEU A 199 -29.07 -2.16 10.72
N THR A 200 -28.20 -2.88 11.41
CA THR A 200 -28.14 -2.84 12.87
C THR A 200 -27.33 -1.62 13.29
N LYS A 201 -27.97 -0.68 13.99
CA LYS A 201 -27.23 0.39 14.67
C LYS A 201 -26.34 -0.27 15.73
N SER A 202 -25.04 0.04 15.73
CA SER A 202 -24.16 -0.30 16.84
C SER A 202 -24.71 0.33 18.12
N PRO A 203 -24.83 -0.41 19.24
CA PRO A 203 -25.16 0.20 20.52
C PRO A 203 -24.04 1.19 20.87
N THR A 204 -24.45 2.41 21.23
CA THR A 204 -23.57 3.49 21.70
C THR A 204 -22.91 3.13 23.03
#